data_AF-A0A943QR94-F1
#
_entry.id   AF-A0A943QR94-F1
#
_cell.length_a   1.000
_cell.length_b   1.000
_cell.length_c   1.000
_cell.angle_alpha   90.00
_cell.angle_beta   90.00
_cell.angle_gamma   90.00
#
_symmetry.space_group_name_H-M   'P 1'
#
loop_
_entity.id
_entity.type
_entity.pdbx_description
1 polymer ?
#
loop_
_entity_poly.entity_id
_entity_poly.type
_entity_poly.pdbx_seq_one_letter_code
_entity_poly.pdbx_strand_id
1 'polypeptide(L)' 'MNMKLERIKKNWSQTDLSLAAKVCRTTISQIEKGQIDNIRFGTLKKLAAALNSTVEELFLKEE' A
#
# COMPACT_ATOMS: atom_id res chain seq x y z
N MET A 1 -2.37 -0.86 -10.43
CA MET A 1 -2.54 -0.85 -8.96
C MET A 1 -2.18 0.51 -8.40
N ASN A 2 -3.14 1.16 -7.75
CA ASN A 2 -3.07 2.58 -7.37
C ASN A 2 -2.08 2.84 -6.22
N MET A 3 -1.92 1.90 -5.29
CA MET A 3 -0.94 1.98 -4.19
C MET A 3 0.50 2.26 -4.66
N LYS A 4 0.98 1.56 -5.69
CA LYS A 4 2.34 1.74 -6.21
C LYS A 4 2.52 3.15 -6.80
N LEU A 5 1.50 3.64 -7.51
CA LEU A 5 1.50 4.98 -8.11
C LEU A 5 1.56 6.05 -7.03
N GLU A 6 0.72 5.96 -5.99
CA GLU A 6 0.72 6.91 -4.88
C GLU A 6 2.06 6.93 -4.13
N ARG A 7 2.68 5.76 -3.94
CA ARG A 7 4.03 5.69 -3.36
C ARG A 7 5.07 6.41 -4.22
N ILE A 8 5.03 6.20 -5.55
CA ILE A 8 5.98 6.84 -6.48
C ILE A 8 5.74 8.36 -6.56
N LYS A 9 4.49 8.82 -6.51
CA LYS A 9 4.15 10.26 -6.44
C LYS A 9 4.78 10.95 -5.23
N LYS A 10 4.93 10.23 -4.11
CA LYS A 10 5.63 10.69 -2.90
C LYS A 10 7.16 10.55 -2.97
N ASN A 11 7.71 10.06 -4.09
CA ASN A 11 9.13 9.71 -4.25
C ASN A 11 9.61 8.70 -3.19
N TRP A 12 8.75 7.78 -2.77
CA TRP A 12 9.06 6.78 -1.74
C TRP A 12 9.49 5.46 -2.34
N SER A 13 10.52 4.84 -1.75
CA SER A 13 10.81 3.42 -1.93
C SER A 13 9.80 2.55 -1.15
N GLN A 14 9.80 1.24 -1.42
CA GLN A 14 9.02 0.29 -0.61
C GLN A 14 9.48 0.28 0.86
N THR A 15 10.75 0.58 1.13
CA THR A 15 11.29 0.69 2.49
C THR A 15 10.74 1.93 3.20
N ASP A 16 10.62 3.05 2.51
CA ASP A 16 10.06 4.28 3.09
C ASP A 16 8.59 4.07 3.48
N LEU A 17 7.81 3.43 2.60
CA LEU A 17 6.42 3.08 2.92
C LEU A 17 6.34 2.05 4.07
N SER A 18 7.29 1.12 4.15
CA SER A 18 7.38 0.14 5.24
C SER A 18 7.54 0.83 6.58
N LEU A 19 8.46 1.80 6.66
CA LEU A 19 8.71 2.59 7.87
C LEU A 19 7.50 3.46 8.22
N ALA A 20 6.92 4.16 7.23
CA ALA A 20 5.78 5.04 7.44
C ALA A 20 4.52 4.28 7.91
N ALA A 21 4.21 3.15 7.29
CA ALA A 21 3.01 2.36 7.60
C ALA A 21 3.20 1.36 8.75
N LYS A 22 4.45 1.13 9.20
CA LYS A 22 4.80 0.04 10.13
C LYS A 22 4.31 -1.32 9.64
N VAL A 23 4.57 -1.60 8.36
CA VAL A 23 4.23 -2.85 7.66
C VAL A 23 5.49 -3.40 7.04
N CYS A 24 5.69 -4.72 7.07
CA CYS A 24 6.87 -5.33 6.46
C CYS A 24 6.99 -4.99 4.97
N ARG A 25 8.21 -4.63 4.53
CA ARG A 25 8.51 -4.35 3.11
C ARG A 25 8.10 -5.51 2.19
N THR A 26 8.26 -6.76 2.64
CA THR A 26 7.84 -7.95 1.89
C THR A 26 6.34 -7.98 1.65
N THR A 27 5.54 -7.64 2.67
CA THR A 27 4.09 -7.50 2.56
C THR A 27 3.72 -6.40 1.56
N ILE A 28 4.40 -5.25 1.59
CA ILE A 28 4.21 -4.19 0.58
C ILE A 28 4.52 -4.71 -0.83
N SER A 29 5.62 -5.44 -1.02
CA SER A 29 5.96 -6.01 -2.32
C SER A 29 4.96 -7.06 -2.80
N GLN A 30 4.37 -7.86 -1.91
CA GLN A 30 3.32 -8.84 -2.25
C GLN A 30 2.07 -8.11 -2.72
N ILE A 31 1.66 -7.10 -1.95
CA ILE A 31 0.51 -6.26 -2.26
C ILE A 31 0.69 -5.58 -3.62
N GLU A 32 1.83 -4.94 -3.89
CA GLU A 32 2.10 -4.29 -5.18
C GLU A 32 2.16 -5.25 -6.39
N LYS A 33 2.32 -6.56 -6.14
CA LYS A 33 2.23 -7.61 -7.15
C LYS A 33 0.81 -8.19 -7.31
N GLY A 34 -0.17 -7.65 -6.58
CA GLY A 34 -1.57 -8.10 -6.61
C GLY A 34 -1.91 -9.21 -5.62
N GLN A 35 -0.98 -9.62 -4.74
CA GLN A 35 -1.24 -10.66 -3.74
C GLN A 35 -1.92 -10.08 -2.50
N ILE A 36 -3.22 -9.76 -2.60
CA ILE A 36 -3.96 -9.07 -1.54
C ILE A 36 -4.90 -9.97 -0.73
N ASP A 37 -5.27 -11.14 -1.25
CA ASP A 37 -6.37 -11.97 -0.71
C ASP A 37 -6.22 -12.35 0.77
N ASN A 38 -4.97 -12.56 1.21
CA ASN A 38 -4.65 -12.96 2.59
C ASN A 38 -4.16 -11.79 3.47
N ILE A 39 -4.22 -10.56 2.95
CA ILE A 39 -3.78 -9.38 3.69
C ILE A 39 -4.90 -8.91 4.60
N ARG A 40 -4.59 -8.84 5.90
CA ARG A 40 -5.54 -8.32 6.89
C ARG A 40 -5.95 -6.89 6.54
N PHE A 41 -7.24 -6.60 6.63
CA PHE A 41 -7.78 -5.26 6.37
C PHE A 41 -7.10 -4.16 7.19
N GLY A 42 -6.68 -4.46 8.43
CA GLY A 42 -5.91 -3.52 9.26
C GLY A 42 -4.54 -3.13 8.65
N THR A 43 -3.90 -4.02 7.90
CA THR A 43 -2.67 -3.72 7.15
C THR A 43 -2.96 -2.77 5.98
N LEU A 44 -4.05 -3.02 5.24
CA LEU A 44 -4.48 -2.14 4.15
C LEU A 44 -4.77 -0.73 4.66
N LYS A 45 -5.47 -0.60 5.80
CA LYS A 45 -5.72 0.69 6.47
C LYS A 45 -4.45 1.44 6.82
N LYS A 46 -3.42 0.78 7.36
CA LYS A 46 -2.13 1.41 7.68
C LYS A 46 -1.43 1.95 6.44
N LEU A 47 -1.45 1.18 5.34
CA LEU A 47 -0.85 1.59 4.07
C LEU A 47 -1.60 2.77 3.46
N ALA A 48 -2.94 2.74 3.50
CA ALA A 48 -3.79 3.84 3.05
C ALA A 48 -3.52 5.13 3.82
N ALA A 49 -3.48 5.03 5.16
CA ALA A 49 -3.15 6.17 6.02
C ALA A 49 -1.76 6.76 5.72
N ALA A 50 -0.72 5.91 5.56
CA ALA A 50 0.63 6.39 5.23
C ALA A 50 0.71 7.10 3.86
N LEU A 51 -0.13 6.67 2.91
CA LEU A 51 -0.22 7.28 1.58
C LEU A 51 -1.18 8.48 1.52
N ASN A 52 -1.83 8.86 2.63
CA ASN A 52 -2.89 9.88 2.67
C ASN A 52 -4.03 9.58 1.69
N SER A 53 -4.44 8.33 1.62
CA SER A 53 -5.52 7.86 0.75
C SER A 53 -6.41 6.86 1.50
N THR A 54 -7.44 6.36 0.85
CA THR A 54 -8.39 5.38 1.40
C THR A 54 -8.11 3.97 0.89
N VAL A 55 -8.63 2.95 1.56
CA VAL A 55 -8.46 1.56 1.11
C VAL A 55 -9.16 1.36 -0.24
N GLU A 56 -10.30 2.02 -0.41
CA GLU A 56 -11.13 2.03 -1.60
C GLU A 56 -10.35 2.58 -2.80
N GLU A 57 -9.71 3.73 -2.66
CA GLU A 57 -8.91 4.34 -3.72
C GLU A 57 -7.68 3.52 -4.11
N LEU A 58 -7.01 2.93 -3.13
CA LEU A 58 -5.75 2.23 -3.36
C LEU A 58 -5.92 0.81 -3.88
N PHE A 59 -7.01 0.14 -3.50
CA PHE A 59 -7.19 -1.31 -3.69
C PHE A 59 -8.49 -1.71 -4.39
N LEU A 60 -9.52 -0.84 -4.44
CA LEU A 60 -10.84 -1.19 -5.00
C LEU A 60 -11.23 -0.36 -6.23
N LYS A 61 -10.57 0.77 -6.49
CA LYS A 61 -10.72 1.49 -7.76
C LYS A 61 -10.00 0.73 -8.86
N GLU A 62 -10.77 -0.07 -9.59
CA GLU A 62 -10.45 -0.46 -10.97
C GLU A 62 -10.60 0.78 -11.86
N GLU A 63 -9.57 1.05 -12.65
CA GLU A 63 -9.70 1.86 -13.86
C GLU A 63 -9.87 0.89 -15.03
#